data_AF-A0ABD1XBH8-F1
#
_entry.id   AF-A0ABD1XBH8-F1
#
_cell.length_a   1.000
_cell.length_b   1.000
_cell.length_c   1.000
_cell.angle_alpha   90.00
_cell.angle_beta   90.00
_cell.angle_gamma   90.00
#
_symmetry.space_group_name_H-M   'P 1'
#
loop_
_entity.id
_entity.type
_entity.pdbx_description
1 polymer ?
#
loop_
_entity_poly.entity_id
_entity_poly.type
_entity_poly.pdbx_seq_one_letter_code
_entity_poly.pdbx_strand_id
1 'polypeptide(L)'
;MAAKHVERRDPVAGKSLGACEDHVWCEEGRVVEEFVMEQSVPPYLFAFAVDELGFREVGPRTRLYAKAVPGVLDAASREFAGTEEMIRVGERVEYKWRYS
;
A
#
# COMPACT_ATOMS: atom_id res chain seq x y z
N MET A 1 8.62 3.03 -3.84
CA MET A 1 7.90 1.97 -4.57
C MET A 1 7.05 1.20 -3.58
N ALA A 2 5.80 0.88 -3.92
CA ALA A 2 4.91 0.06 -3.10
C ALA A 2 4.82 -1.35 -3.69
N ALA A 3 4.41 -2.33 -2.88
CA ALA A 3 4.16 -3.68 -3.37
C ALA A 3 3.04 -3.67 -4.42
N LYS A 4 3.19 -4.48 -5.47
CA LYS A 4 2.18 -4.67 -6.51
C LYS A 4 1.07 -5.57 -5.97
N HIS A 5 -0.18 -5.11 -6.08
CA HIS A 5 -1.34 -5.95 -5.84
C HIS A 5 -1.43 -7.05 -6.89
N VAL A 6 -1.57 -8.30 -6.46
CA VAL A 6 -1.60 -9.49 -7.32
C VAL A 6 -3.04 -9.92 -7.53
N GLU A 7 -3.72 -10.30 -6.45
CA GLU A 7 -5.08 -10.78 -6.50
C GLU A 7 -5.80 -10.63 -5.16
N ARG A 8 -7.13 -10.65 -5.25
CA ARG A 8 -8.06 -10.78 -4.13
C ARG A 8 -8.79 -12.10 -4.29
N ARG A 9 -8.83 -12.92 -3.24
CA ARG A 9 -9.51 -14.23 -3.26
C ARG A 9 -10.13 -14.61 -1.92
N ASP A 10 -11.00 -15.59 -1.94
CA ASP A 10 -11.56 -16.19 -0.73
C ASP A 10 -10.50 -17.07 -0.03
N PRO A 11 -10.56 -17.16 1.32
CA PRO A 11 -9.71 -18.08 2.07
C PRO A 11 -10.04 -19.54 1.74
N VAL A 12 -8.99 -20.34 1.53
CA VAL A 12 -9.09 -21.79 1.26
C VAL A 12 -8.47 -22.57 2.42
N ALA A 13 -9.13 -23.64 2.88
CA ALA A 13 -8.65 -24.49 3.96
C ALA A 13 -7.25 -25.08 3.65
N GLY A 14 -6.40 -25.19 4.67
CA GLY A 14 -5.02 -25.63 4.55
C GLY A 14 -4.06 -24.57 3.96
N LYS A 15 -4.55 -23.38 3.59
CA LYS A 15 -3.73 -22.26 3.09
C LYS A 15 -3.42 -21.20 4.15
N SER A 16 -3.78 -21.43 5.42
CA SER A 16 -3.41 -20.53 6.52
C SER A 16 -1.91 -20.56 6.86
N LEU A 17 -1.15 -21.52 6.32
CA LEU A 17 0.29 -21.71 6.56
C LEU A 17 0.63 -21.81 8.06
N GLY A 18 -0.29 -22.35 8.87
CA GLY A 18 -0.13 -22.47 10.32
C GLY A 18 -0.34 -21.17 11.10
N ALA A 19 -0.80 -20.10 10.45
CA ALA A 19 -1.09 -18.83 11.12
C ALA A 19 -2.32 -18.91 12.05
N CYS A 20 -3.33 -19.69 11.67
CA CYS A 20 -4.52 -19.99 12.47
C CYS A 20 -5.20 -21.28 12.00
N GLU A 21 -6.16 -21.77 12.79
CA GLU A 21 -6.99 -22.93 12.43
C GLU A 21 -7.87 -22.65 11.21
N ASP A 22 -8.22 -23.70 10.45
CA ASP A 22 -8.97 -23.57 9.19
C ASP A 22 -10.37 -22.99 9.38
N HIS A 23 -11.04 -23.31 10.49
CA HIS A 23 -12.37 -22.78 10.77
C HIS A 23 -12.34 -21.25 11.02
N VAL A 24 -11.24 -20.75 11.58
CA VAL A 24 -10.99 -19.30 11.77
C VAL A 24 -10.55 -18.68 10.45
N TRP A 25 -9.72 -19.37 9.67
CA TRP A 25 -9.21 -18.88 8.39
C TRP A 25 -10.31 -18.70 7.35
N CYS A 26 -11.22 -19.67 7.25
CA CYS A 26 -12.33 -19.71 6.30
C CYS A 26 -13.64 -19.16 6.88
N GLU A 27 -13.57 -18.36 7.95
CA GLU A 27 -14.75 -17.72 8.53
C GLU A 27 -15.42 -16.77 7.53
N GLU A 28 -16.75 -16.62 7.63
CA GLU A 28 -17.51 -15.70 6.79
C GLU A 28 -17.02 -14.25 6.96
N GLY A 29 -16.88 -13.53 5.86
CA GLY A 29 -16.38 -12.15 5.85
C GLY A 29 -14.86 -12.00 5.79
N ARG A 30 -14.10 -13.10 5.76
CA ARG A 30 -12.65 -13.06 5.50
C ARG A 30 -12.32 -12.99 4.01
N VAL A 31 -11.18 -12.37 3.72
CA VAL A 31 -10.62 -12.23 2.37
C VAL A 31 -9.11 -12.34 2.44
N VAL A 32 -8.50 -12.84 1.36
CA VAL A 32 -7.05 -12.84 1.15
C VAL A 32 -6.72 -11.82 0.07
N GLU A 33 -5.87 -10.84 0.42
CA GLU A 33 -5.28 -9.88 -0.50
C GLU A 33 -3.79 -10.20 -0.66
N GLU A 34 -3.34 -10.46 -1.88
CA GLU A 34 -1.96 -10.84 -2.19
C GLU A 34 -1.17 -9.67 -2.79
N PHE A 35 0.03 -9.45 -2.28
CA PHE A 35 0.94 -8.40 -2.73
C PHE A 35 2.34 -8.94 -2.93
N VAL A 36 3.03 -8.48 -3.98
CA VAL A 36 4.41 -8.84 -4.30
C VAL A 36 5.27 -7.58 -4.37
N MET A 37 6.38 -7.61 -3.64
CA MET A 37 7.44 -6.61 -3.75
C MET A 37 8.57 -7.18 -4.59
N GLU A 38 8.69 -6.75 -5.85
CA GLU A 38 9.74 -7.23 -6.77
C GLU A 38 11.13 -6.68 -6.41
N GLN A 39 11.19 -5.55 -5.70
CA GLN A 39 12.45 -4.94 -5.27
C GLN A 39 12.85 -5.43 -3.87
N SER A 40 14.08 -5.92 -3.72
CA SER A 40 14.61 -6.26 -2.40
C SER A 40 14.70 -5.02 -1.51
N VAL A 41 13.97 -5.01 -0.40
CA VAL A 41 13.95 -3.93 0.59
C VAL A 41 14.34 -4.46 1.97
N PRO A 42 15.02 -3.66 2.80
CA PRO A 42 15.30 -4.02 4.18
C PRO A 42 14.00 -4.30 4.98
N PRO A 43 13.99 -5.25 5.94
CA PRO A 43 12.79 -5.63 6.67
C PRO A 43 12.11 -4.49 7.44
N TYR A 44 12.86 -3.45 7.84
CA TYR A 44 12.28 -2.27 8.53
C TYR A 44 11.38 -1.42 7.62
N LEU A 45 11.35 -1.69 6.31
CA LEU A 45 10.41 -1.07 5.36
C LEU A 45 9.19 -1.95 5.09
N PHE A 46 9.10 -3.14 5.68
CA PHE A 46 7.89 -3.94 5.62
C PHE A 46 6.78 -3.22 6.40
N ALA A 47 5.69 -2.91 5.71
CA ALA A 47 4.53 -2.23 6.27
C ALA A 47 3.25 -2.75 5.60
N PHE A 48 2.17 -2.80 6.36
CA PHE A 48 0.83 -3.09 5.87
C PHE A 48 -0.21 -2.33 6.70
N ALA A 49 -1.38 -2.09 6.12
CA ALA A 49 -2.52 -1.45 6.79
C ALA A 49 -3.81 -2.14 6.37
N VAL A 50 -4.73 -2.34 7.32
CA VAL A 50 -6.04 -2.96 7.11
C VAL A 50 -7.08 -2.09 7.82
N ASP A 51 -7.98 -1.50 7.05
CA ASP A 51 -9.15 -0.72 7.51
C ASP A 51 -10.11 -0.59 6.31
N GLU A 52 -11.23 0.09 6.51
CA GLU A 52 -12.08 0.57 5.43
C GLU A 52 -11.40 1.75 4.70
N LEU A 53 -10.52 1.42 3.75
CA LEU A 53 -9.71 2.39 3.02
C LEU A 53 -10.37 2.78 1.68
N GLY A 54 -10.47 4.08 1.43
CA GLY A 54 -10.75 4.65 0.12
C GLY A 54 -9.46 5.18 -0.54
N PHE A 55 -9.50 5.41 -1.86
CA PHE A 55 -8.36 5.96 -2.58
C PHE A 55 -8.71 7.10 -3.55
N ARG A 56 -7.70 7.92 -3.85
CA ARG A 56 -7.72 8.95 -4.91
C ARG A 56 -6.40 8.94 -5.67
N GLU A 57 -6.46 9.21 -6.96
CA GLU A 57 -5.28 9.46 -7.78
C GLU A 57 -4.94 10.95 -7.71
N VAL A 58 -3.70 11.28 -7.34
CA VAL A 58 -3.20 12.67 -7.26
C VAL A 58 -2.05 12.94 -8.23
N GLY A 59 -1.70 11.95 -9.04
CA GLY A 59 -0.69 12.02 -10.09
C GLY A 59 -0.71 10.76 -10.95
N PRO A 60 0.08 10.72 -12.03
CA PRO A 60 0.10 9.60 -12.97
C PRO A 60 0.59 8.28 -12.34
N ARG A 61 1.31 8.37 -11.21
CA ARG A 61 1.91 7.24 -10.49
C ARG A 61 1.76 7.34 -8.98
N THR A 62 0.87 8.21 -8.51
CA THR A 62 0.70 8.50 -7.08
C THR A 62 -0.75 8.33 -6.70
N ARG A 63 -0.98 7.38 -5.78
CA ARG A 63 -2.28 7.12 -5.18
C ARG A 63 -2.22 7.45 -3.70
N LEU A 64 -3.25 8.14 -3.22
CA LEU A 64 -3.47 8.39 -1.80
C LEU A 64 -4.51 7.42 -1.29
N TYR A 65 -4.24 6.88 -0.10
CA TYR A 65 -5.16 6.04 0.66
C TYR A 65 -5.47 6.73 1.98
N ALA A 66 -6.74 6.72 2.36
CA ALA A 66 -7.20 7.20 3.65
C ALA A 66 -8.43 6.40 4.09
N LYS A 67 -8.76 6.47 5.38
CA LYS A 67 -10.02 5.90 5.87
C LYS A 67 -11.20 6.50 5.10
N ALA A 68 -12.18 5.69 4.76
CA ALA A 68 -13.37 6.06 4.00
C ALA A 68 -14.38 6.90 4.82
N VAL A 69 -13.89 7.92 5.54
CA VAL A 69 -14.71 8.91 6.24
C VAL A 69 -15.03 10.07 5.29
N PRO A 70 -16.28 10.55 5.24
CA PRO A 70 -16.65 11.68 4.39
C PRO A 70 -15.72 12.88 4.56
N GLY A 71 -15.27 13.44 3.44
CA GLY A 71 -14.42 14.64 3.41
C GLY A 71 -12.93 14.43 3.70
N VAL A 72 -12.52 13.35 4.38
CA VAL A 72 -11.09 13.10 4.71
C VAL A 72 -10.28 12.88 3.44
N LEU A 73 -10.77 12.01 2.55
CA LEU A 73 -10.07 11.64 1.33
C LEU A 73 -9.95 12.83 0.35
N ASP A 74 -10.97 13.69 0.32
CA ASP A 74 -10.95 14.90 -0.52
C ASP A 74 -10.04 15.99 0.07
N ALA A 75 -10.03 16.15 1.40
CA ALA A 75 -9.09 17.03 2.09
C ALA A 75 -7.64 16.57 1.90
N ALA A 76 -7.37 15.27 2.06
CA ALA A 76 -6.05 14.69 1.82
C ALA A 76 -5.61 14.85 0.36
N SER A 77 -6.53 14.65 -0.60
CA SER A 77 -6.24 14.86 -2.02
C SER A 77 -5.81 16.31 -2.32
N ARG A 78 -6.46 17.30 -1.70
CA ARG A 78 -6.09 18.72 -1.83
C ARG A 78 -4.73 19.02 -1.20
N GLU A 79 -4.48 18.51 0.00
CA GLU A 79 -3.22 18.72 0.73
C GLU A 79 -2.03 18.16 -0.06
N PHE A 80 -2.19 16.98 -0.64
CA PHE A 80 -1.11 16.26 -1.33
C PHE A 80 -1.13 16.42 -2.86
N ALA A 81 -1.91 17.34 -3.41
CA ALA A 81 -2.00 17.57 -4.86
C ALA A 81 -0.65 17.93 -5.51
N GLY A 82 0.28 18.53 -4.74
CA GLY A 82 1.62 18.90 -5.20
C GLY A 82 2.65 17.76 -5.23
N THR A 83 2.29 16.55 -4.80
CA THR A 83 3.25 15.44 -4.58
C THR A 83 4.00 15.05 -5.86
N GLU A 84 3.33 15.02 -7.02
CA GLU A 84 3.98 14.64 -8.28
C GLU A 84 5.09 15.63 -8.68
N GLU A 85 4.89 16.93 -8.45
CA GLU A 85 5.96 17.90 -8.73
C GLU A 85 7.12 17.73 -7.75
N MET A 86 6.85 17.44 -6.48
CA MET A 86 7.90 17.13 -5.50
C MET A 86 8.73 15.91 -5.93
N ILE A 87 8.08 14.85 -6.44
CA ILE A 87 8.77 13.67 -6.96
C ILE A 87 9.65 14.05 -8.16
N ARG A 88 9.13 14.82 -9.13
CA ARG A 88 9.89 15.24 -10.30
C ARG A 88 11.10 16.10 -9.95
N VAL A 89 10.97 17.02 -8.99
CA VAL A 89 12.11 17.77 -8.46
C VAL A 89 13.10 16.82 -7.80
N GLY A 90 12.62 15.88 -6.99
CA GLY A 90 13.43 14.85 -6.32
C GLY A 90 14.23 13.96 -7.28
N GLU A 91 13.65 13.61 -8.43
CA GLU A 91 14.34 12.83 -9.47
C GLU A 91 15.42 13.64 -10.20
N ARG A 92 15.30 14.97 -10.23
CA ARG A 92 16.29 15.87 -10.85
C ARG A 92 17.49 16.16 -9.95
N VAL A 93 17.35 16.04 -8.63
CA VAL A 93 18.47 16.20 -7.72
C VAL A 93 19.30 14.92 -7.68
N GLU A 94 20.44 14.96 -8.36
CA GLU A 94 21.47 13.93 -8.25
C GLU A 94 21.93 13.84 -6.79
N TYR A 95 21.83 12.66 -6.18
CA TYR A 95 22.23 12.41 -4.80
C TYR A 95 23.75 12.63 -4.61
N LYS A 96 24.15 13.87 -4.37
CA LYS A 96 25.53 14.23 -4.01
C LYS A 96 25.76 14.00 -2.52
N TRP A 97 25.90 12.73 -2.13
CA TRP A 97 26.60 12.38 -0.90
C TRP A 97 27.67 11.35 -1.23
N ARG A 98 28.78 11.85 -1.80
CA ARG A 98 30.05 11.15 -1.79
C ARG A 98 30.81 11.71 -0.59
N TYR A 99 30.95 10.90 0.45
CA TYR A 99 31.79 11.22 1.62
C TYR A 99 33.15 11.73 1.14
N SER A 100 33.50 12.96 1.50
CA SER A 100 34.87 13.49 1.51
C SER A 100 35.46 13.31 2.89
#